data_AF-A0A8T1T9F9-F1
#
_entry.id   AF-A0A8T1T9F9-F1
#
_cell.length_a   1.000
_cell.length_b   1.000
_cell.length_c   1.000
_cell.angle_alpha   90.00
_cell.angle_beta   90.00
_cell.angle_gamma   90.00
#
_symmetry.space_group_name_H-M   'P 1'
#
loop_
_entity.id
_entity.type
_entity.pdbx_description
1 polymer ?
#
loop_
_entity_poly.entity_id
_entity_poly.type
_entity_poly.pdbx_seq_one_letter_code
_entity_poly.pdbx_strand_id
1 'polypeptide(L)'
;LSNRHRKSMKPNQKPVDACNPLIPGYSGYVPQRFYRIGTTYGDDSMACMTSFHNATQRSRDTKNELRYIAATTPKLPSICSNEDVLQALYDYNYKHHPYVLGTVFKL
;
A
#
# COMPACT_ATOMS: atom_id res chain seq x y z
N LEU A 1 -40.63 -28.37 -37.05
CA LEU A 1 -40.30 -26.97 -36.66
C LEU A 1 -40.57 -26.82 -35.17
N SER A 2 -39.54 -26.95 -34.32
CA SER A 2 -39.70 -26.93 -32.85
C SER A 2 -39.53 -25.50 -32.33
N ASN A 3 -40.63 -24.86 -31.93
CA ASN A 3 -40.63 -23.54 -31.31
C ASN A 3 -40.10 -23.64 -29.88
N ARG A 4 -38.82 -23.29 -29.69
CA ARG A 4 -38.27 -23.04 -28.35
C ARG A 4 -38.85 -21.72 -27.82
N HIS A 5 -39.83 -21.86 -26.93
CA HIS A 5 -40.37 -20.78 -26.12
C HIS A 5 -39.20 -20.16 -25.31
N ARG A 6 -38.76 -18.96 -25.71
CA ARG A 6 -37.75 -18.20 -24.94
C ARG A 6 -38.41 -17.77 -23.63
N LYS A 7 -38.07 -18.44 -22.53
CA LYS A 7 -38.45 -17.98 -21.19
C LYS A 7 -37.92 -16.54 -21.02
N SER A 8 -38.82 -15.61 -20.75
CA SER A 8 -38.46 -14.22 -20.44
C SER A 8 -37.62 -14.20 -19.16
N MET A 9 -36.37 -13.78 -19.26
CA MET A 9 -35.52 -13.52 -18.10
C MET A 9 -36.11 -12.33 -17.36
N LYS A 10 -36.68 -12.57 -16.17
CA LYS A 10 -37.14 -11.48 -15.31
C LYS A 10 -35.92 -10.67 -14.87
N PRO A 11 -35.99 -9.33 -14.91
CA PRO A 11 -34.90 -8.51 -14.42
C PRO A 11 -34.69 -8.79 -12.93
N ASN A 12 -33.45 -9.10 -12.55
CA ASN A 12 -33.05 -9.27 -11.16
C ASN A 12 -32.95 -7.86 -10.54
N GLN A 13 -34.10 -7.32 -10.11
CA GLN A 13 -34.17 -6.05 -9.40
C GLN A 13 -33.73 -6.28 -7.95
N LYS A 14 -32.41 -6.38 -7.72
CA LYS A 14 -31.90 -6.16 -6.36
C LYS A 14 -32.09 -4.67 -6.06
N PRO A 15 -32.63 -4.30 -4.89
CA PRO A 15 -32.73 -2.90 -4.51
C PRO A 15 -31.33 -2.28 -4.56
N VAL A 16 -31.19 -1.19 -5.31
CA VAL A 16 -29.99 -0.36 -5.23
C VAL A 16 -29.98 0.29 -3.85
N ASP A 17 -28.84 0.27 -3.18
CA ASP A 17 -28.70 0.87 -1.85
C ASP A 17 -29.08 2.36 -1.93
N ALA A 18 -30.10 2.78 -1.18
CA ALA A 18 -30.56 4.16 -1.15
C ALA A 18 -29.47 5.12 -0.63
N CYS A 19 -28.54 4.60 0.19
CA CYS A 19 -27.41 5.37 0.72
C CYS A 19 -26.27 5.52 -0.29
N ASN A 20 -26.28 4.77 -1.40
CA ASN A 20 -25.25 4.85 -2.43
C ASN A 20 -25.85 4.71 -3.83
N PRO A 21 -26.55 5.75 -4.33
CA PRO A 21 -27.24 5.71 -5.61
C PRO A 21 -26.24 5.48 -6.76
N LEU A 22 -26.65 4.67 -7.74
CA LEU A 22 -25.86 4.45 -8.93
C LEU A 22 -25.75 5.75 -9.74
N ILE A 23 -24.53 6.11 -10.12
CA ILE A 23 -24.28 7.27 -10.98
C ILE A 23 -24.83 6.96 -12.38
N PRO A 24 -25.77 7.77 -12.92
CA PRO A 24 -26.31 7.56 -14.26
C PRO A 24 -25.20 7.52 -15.31
N GLY A 25 -25.24 6.51 -16.19
CA GLY A 25 -24.23 6.32 -17.25
C GLY A 25 -22.90 5.70 -16.78
N TYR A 26 -22.69 5.53 -15.47
CA TYR A 26 -21.51 4.83 -14.97
C TYR A 26 -21.71 3.31 -15.04
N SER A 27 -20.92 2.64 -15.87
CA SER A 27 -20.96 1.17 -16.02
C SER A 27 -20.06 0.42 -15.02
N GLY A 28 -19.40 1.13 -14.11
CA GLY A 28 -18.43 0.56 -13.18
C GLY A 28 -16.99 0.59 -13.71
N TYR A 29 -16.05 0.56 -12.77
CA TYR A 29 -14.62 0.44 -13.04
C TYR A 29 -14.16 -0.97 -12.69
N VAL A 30 -13.45 -1.63 -13.62
CA VAL A 30 -12.82 -2.92 -13.38
C VAL A 30 -11.30 -2.71 -13.36
N PRO A 31 -10.64 -2.85 -12.19
CA PRO A 31 -9.18 -2.75 -12.10
C PRO A 31 -8.49 -3.71 -13.07
N GLN A 32 -7.35 -3.34 -13.64
CA GLN A 32 -6.54 -4.17 -14.55
C GLN A 32 -7.19 -4.52 -15.91
N ARG A 33 -8.45 -4.17 -16.16
CA ARG A 33 -9.16 -4.55 -17.39
C ARG A 33 -8.54 -3.99 -18.66
N PHE A 34 -7.90 -2.82 -18.59
CA PHE A 34 -7.21 -2.21 -19.74
C PHE A 34 -6.03 -3.05 -20.27
N TYR A 35 -5.55 -4.03 -19.50
CA TYR A 35 -4.45 -4.92 -19.88
C TYR A 35 -4.92 -6.27 -20.44
N ARG A 36 -6.23 -6.50 -20.58
CA ARG A 36 -6.81 -7.77 -21.05
C ARG A 36 -7.71 -7.55 -22.27
N ILE A 37 -7.51 -8.36 -23.29
CA ILE A 37 -8.32 -8.40 -24.52
C ILE A 37 -8.47 -9.86 -24.99
N GLY A 38 -9.51 -10.14 -25.77
CA GLY A 38 -9.69 -11.44 -26.43
C GLY A 38 -10.59 -12.46 -25.71
N THR A 39 -11.19 -12.09 -24.58
CA THR A 39 -12.10 -12.92 -23.80
C THR A 39 -13.43 -12.21 -23.51
N THR A 40 -14.41 -12.93 -22.97
CA THR A 40 -15.72 -12.33 -22.65
C THR A 40 -15.57 -11.35 -21.48
N TYR A 41 -16.47 -10.35 -21.43
CA TYR A 41 -16.48 -9.37 -20.33
C TYR A 41 -16.57 -10.04 -18.95
N GLY A 42 -17.38 -11.09 -18.82
CA GLY A 42 -17.57 -11.82 -17.56
C GLY A 42 -16.27 -12.45 -17.09
N ASP A 43 -15.63 -13.24 -17.95
CA ASP A 43 -14.35 -13.89 -17.64
C ASP A 43 -13.25 -12.86 -17.34
N ASP A 44 -13.22 -11.77 -18.12
CA ASP A 44 -12.29 -10.67 -17.91
C ASP A 44 -12.45 -10.01 -16.56
N SER A 45 -13.68 -9.62 -16.22
CA SER A 45 -13.98 -8.93 -14.98
C SER A 45 -13.62 -9.79 -13.76
N MET A 46 -13.91 -11.09 -13.80
CA MET A 46 -13.59 -12.02 -12.73
C MET A 46 -12.08 -12.21 -12.55
N ALA A 47 -11.35 -12.45 -13.63
CA ALA A 47 -9.91 -12.63 -13.59
C ALA A 47 -9.18 -11.35 -13.12
N CYS A 48 -9.62 -10.19 -13.61
CA CYS A 48 -9.12 -8.88 -13.21
C CYS A 48 -9.33 -8.61 -11.72
N MET A 49 -10.55 -8.81 -11.23
CA MET A 49 -10.88 -8.57 -9.83
C MET A 49 -10.11 -9.52 -8.90
N THR A 50 -10.00 -10.80 -9.28
CA THR A 50 -9.24 -11.79 -8.53
C THR A 50 -7.75 -11.43 -8.44
N SER A 51 -7.15 -11.06 -9.58
CA SER A 51 -5.74 -10.66 -9.65
C SER A 51 -5.46 -9.39 -8.85
N PHE A 52 -6.33 -8.38 -8.97
CA PHE A 52 -6.24 -7.16 -8.18
C PHE A 52 -6.39 -7.41 -6.69
N HIS A 53 -7.37 -8.22 -6.28
CA HIS A 53 -7.58 -8.59 -4.89
C HIS A 53 -6.35 -9.30 -4.33
N ASN A 54 -5.82 -10.29 -5.04
CA ASN A 54 -4.64 -11.04 -4.61
C ASN A 54 -3.40 -10.15 -4.49
N ALA A 55 -3.16 -9.27 -5.46
CA ALA A 55 -2.05 -8.31 -5.40
C ALA A 55 -2.19 -7.39 -4.19
N THR A 56 -3.41 -6.87 -3.96
CA THR A 56 -3.70 -5.99 -2.82
C THR A 56 -3.50 -6.72 -1.49
N GLN A 57 -3.98 -7.96 -1.35
CA GLN A 57 -3.79 -8.75 -0.13
C GLN A 57 -2.31 -9.00 0.14
N ARG A 58 -1.54 -9.44 -0.86
CA ARG A 58 -0.08 -9.64 -0.71
C ARG A 58 0.62 -8.38 -0.21
N SER A 59 0.32 -7.21 -0.78
CA SER A 59 0.90 -5.95 -0.32
C SER A 59 0.53 -5.61 1.13
N ARG A 60 -0.69 -5.95 1.56
CA ARG A 60 -1.12 -5.80 2.96
C ARG A 60 -0.36 -6.75 3.88
N ASP A 61 -0.25 -8.02 3.50
CA ASP A 61 0.43 -9.05 4.27
C ASP A 61 1.92 -8.74 4.42
N THR A 62 2.60 -8.38 3.34
CA THR A 62 4.01 -7.93 3.38
C THR A 62 4.18 -6.74 4.32
N LYS A 63 3.29 -5.76 4.27
CA LYS A 63 3.35 -4.60 5.16
C LYS A 63 3.14 -5.00 6.63
N ASN A 64 2.22 -5.93 6.90
CA ASN A 64 1.94 -6.40 8.24
C ASN A 64 3.12 -7.19 8.81
N GLU A 65 3.73 -8.07 8.00
CA GLU A 65 4.91 -8.84 8.38
C GLU A 65 6.08 -7.92 8.75
N LEU A 66 6.38 -6.93 7.91
CA LEU A 66 7.45 -5.96 8.19
C LEU A 66 7.18 -5.17 9.47
N ARG A 67 5.93 -4.78 9.72
CA ARG A 67 5.54 -4.09 10.96
C ARG A 67 5.73 -4.99 12.17
N TYR A 68 5.35 -6.25 12.07
CA TYR A 68 5.53 -7.22 13.14
C TYR A 68 7.02 -7.43 13.46
N ILE A 69 7.86 -7.65 12.43
CA ILE A 69 9.31 -7.79 12.61
C ILE A 69 9.90 -6.54 13.25
N ALA A 70 9.58 -5.35 12.74
CA ALA A 70 10.10 -4.10 13.28
C ALA A 70 9.69 -3.86 14.74
N ALA A 71 8.46 -4.25 15.12
CA ALA A 71 7.95 -4.10 16.48
C ALA A 71 8.52 -5.14 17.46
N THR A 72 8.88 -6.33 16.97
CA THR A 72 9.39 -7.43 17.80
C THR A 72 10.92 -7.47 17.88
N THR A 73 11.61 -6.84 16.94
CA THR A 73 13.07 -6.76 16.94
C THR A 73 13.53 -5.98 18.20
N PRO A 74 14.41 -6.56 19.03
CA PRO A 74 14.90 -5.87 20.23
C PRO A 74 15.62 -4.58 19.85
N LYS A 75 15.53 -3.57 20.71
CA LYS A 75 16.23 -2.31 20.51
C LYS A 75 17.72 -2.57 20.41
N LEU A 76 18.32 -2.14 19.30
CA LEU A 76 19.76 -2.27 19.09
C LEU A 76 20.51 -1.47 20.17
N PRO A 77 21.58 -2.04 20.74
CA PRO A 77 22.45 -1.29 21.63
C PRO A 77 23.11 -0.14 20.87
N SER A 78 23.37 0.97 21.56
CA SER A 78 24.18 2.05 21.00
C SER A 78 25.60 1.54 20.75
N ILE A 79 26.17 1.88 19.60
CA ILE A 79 27.53 1.46 19.21
C ILE A 79 28.58 2.06 20.15
N CYS A 80 28.34 3.28 20.65
CA CYS A 80 29.21 3.99 21.59
C CYS A 80 28.37 4.89 22.51
N SER A 81 28.98 5.38 23.60
CA SER A 81 28.30 6.27 24.53
C SER A 81 28.13 7.66 23.93
N ASN A 82 27.18 8.45 24.44
CA ASN A 82 27.00 9.84 23.98
C ASN A 82 28.28 10.67 24.17
N GLU A 83 29.05 10.40 25.23
CA GLU A 83 30.30 11.09 25.50
C GLU A 83 31.36 10.78 24.44
N ASP A 84 31.47 9.52 23.99
CA ASP A 84 32.41 9.14 22.94
C ASP A 84 32.08 9.84 21.62
N VAL A 85 30.79 9.99 21.30
CA VAL A 85 30.32 10.72 20.11
C VAL A 85 30.67 12.20 20.21
N LEU A 86 30.41 12.83 21.36
CA LEU A 86 30.73 14.23 21.59
C LEU A 86 32.25 14.45 21.49
N GLN A 87 33.05 13.57 22.09
CA GLN A 87 34.50 13.65 22.00
C GLN A 87 34.98 13.54 20.54
N ALA A 88 34.45 12.61 19.77
CA ALA A 88 34.79 12.48 18.34
C ALA A 88 34.42 13.73 17.53
N LEU A 89 33.28 14.37 17.83
CA LEU A 89 32.87 15.63 17.21
C LEU A 89 33.79 16.79 17.61
N TYR A 90 34.18 16.88 18.88
CA TYR A 90 35.13 17.88 19.36
C TYR A 90 36.50 17.73 18.71
N ASP A 91 37.03 16.50 18.65
CA ASP A 91 38.32 16.19 18.04
C ASP A 91 38.32 16.56 16.54
N TYR A 92 37.22 16.25 15.84
CA TYR A 92 37.03 16.66 14.44
C TYR A 92 37.01 18.18 14.27
N ASN A 93 36.20 18.87 15.08
CA ASN A 93 36.06 20.32 14.98
C ASN A 93 37.39 21.04 15.30
N TYR A 94 38.11 20.58 16.33
CA TYR A 94 39.43 21.12 16.68
C TYR A 94 40.44 20.95 15.54
N LYS A 95 40.46 19.78 14.90
CA LYS A 95 41.40 19.46 13.82
C LYS A 95 41.11 20.22 12.52
N HIS A 96 39.84 20.43 12.19
CA HIS A 96 39.43 20.96 10.89
C HIS A 96 38.95 22.43 10.92
N HIS A 97 38.66 22.98 12.10
CA HIS A 97 38.17 24.35 12.27
C HIS A 97 38.91 25.11 13.40
N PRO A 98 40.21 25.40 13.23
CA PRO A 98 41.06 25.97 14.28
C PRO A 98 40.70 27.41 14.71
N TYR A 99 39.78 28.10 14.03
CA TYR A 99 39.44 29.51 14.30
C TYR A 99 37.99 29.71 14.79
N VAL A 100 37.29 28.66 15.21
CA VAL A 100 35.95 28.81 15.79
C VAL A 100 36.09 29.37 17.21
N LEU A 101 35.87 30.68 17.35
CA LEU A 101 35.81 31.38 18.63
C LEU A 101 34.65 30.81 19.45
N GLY A 102 35.01 30.24 20.61
CA GLY A 102 34.22 29.27 21.34
C GLY A 102 32.83 29.71 21.76
N THR A 103 31.93 28.73 21.81
CA THR A 103 30.96 28.64 22.90
C THR A 103 31.26 27.33 23.62
N VAL A 104 32.18 27.41 24.59
CA VAL A 104 32.45 26.29 25.50
C VAL A 104 31.27 26.24 26.45
N PHE A 105 30.25 25.46 26.13
CA PHE A 105 29.24 25.04 27.11
C PHE A 105 29.92 24.04 28.04
N LYS A 106 30.49 24.55 29.15
CA LYS A 106 30.90 23.71 30.28
C LYS A 106 29.64 23.17 30.96
N LEU A 107 29.54 21.84 31.02
CA LEU A 107 28.67 21.12 31.97
C LEU A 107 29.14 21.36 33.41
#